data_AF-A0A5T6Z2W5-F1
#
_entry.id   AF-A0A5T6Z2W5-F1
#
_cell.length_a   1.000
_cell.length_b   1.000
_cell.length_c   1.000
_cell.angle_alpha   90.00
_cell.angle_beta   90.00
_cell.angle_gamma   90.00
#
_symmetry.space_group_name_H-M   'P 1'
#
loop_
_entity.id
_entity.type
_entity.pdbx_description
1 polymer ?
#
loop_
_entity_poly.entity_id
_entity_poly.type
_entity_poly.pdbx_seq_one_letter_code
_entity_poly.pdbx_strand_id
1 'polypeptide(L)'
;MISKSIAKAAIEALNILNRASSVSDIYNAIIEYKLYEFGARDPKSVVRITLERHCINKTIGVMHQKRFFKKLNDGRYALMSNIKSESECVLNENKNNTDDVYRSILELYSLASLQKDRLKKEIIEYLRGLTAEQFEDFCRIFLIKYGFLEMKLTKRGRDGGVDVSGLLRVGLASMRVAVQCKKYAAENKIGRSMISAFRGDITGEFEQGIFITTSSYTKEALEISFKPSCVPVVLIDGEQLADFMIDKRIGVQRELIEIYDFEQDLLWD
;
A
#
# COMPACT_ATOMS: atom_id res chain seq x y z
N MET A 1 8.00 33.09 11.17
CA MET A 1 8.12 32.32 9.91
C MET A 1 6.97 31.34 9.87
N ILE A 2 6.13 31.36 8.84
CA ILE A 2 5.04 30.38 8.71
C ILE A 2 5.68 29.01 8.46
N SER A 3 5.33 28.01 9.26
CA SER A 3 5.85 26.66 9.08
C SER A 3 5.27 26.02 7.80
N LYS A 4 6.09 25.27 7.05
CA LYS A 4 5.64 24.66 5.78
C LYS A 4 4.71 23.45 5.94
N SER A 5 4.50 22.94 7.17
CA SER A 5 3.66 21.76 7.42
C SER A 5 2.92 21.83 8.76
N ILE A 6 1.71 21.27 8.80
CA ILE A 6 0.85 21.20 10.00
C ILE A 6 1.56 20.50 11.16
N ALA A 7 2.35 19.45 10.87
CA ALA A 7 3.12 18.73 11.88
C ALA A 7 4.17 19.63 12.56
N LYS A 8 4.85 20.49 11.79
CA LYS A 8 5.83 21.44 12.34
C LYS A 8 5.15 22.54 13.16
N ALA A 9 4.01 23.04 12.69
CA ALA A 9 3.18 23.98 13.46
C ALA A 9 2.73 23.40 14.80
N ALA A 10 2.30 22.13 14.80
CA ALA A 10 1.87 21.45 16.01
C ALA A 10 3.02 21.23 17.01
N ILE A 11 4.24 20.96 16.52
CA ILE A 11 5.44 20.90 17.38
C ILE A 11 5.73 22.27 18.01
N GLU A 12 5.71 23.33 17.21
CA GLU A 12 5.97 24.69 17.69
C GLU A 12 4.89 25.17 18.68
N ALA A 13 3.62 24.86 18.41
CA ALA A 13 2.50 25.12 19.32
C ALA A 13 2.67 24.41 20.66
N LEU A 14 3.03 23.13 20.67
CA LEU A 14 3.27 22.38 21.92
C LEU A 14 4.52 22.87 22.67
N ASN A 15 5.56 23.34 21.97
CA ASN A 15 6.70 23.97 22.61
C ASN A 15 6.32 25.29 23.30
N ILE A 16 5.45 26.09 22.68
CA ILE A 16 4.95 27.35 23.26
C ILE A 16 4.05 27.06 24.47
N LEU A 17 3.14 26.08 24.34
CA LEU A 17 2.24 25.69 25.43
C LEU A 17 2.97 25.03 26.60
N ASN A 18 4.12 24.40 26.33
CA ASN A 18 4.99 23.72 27.29
C ASN A 18 4.27 22.73 28.23
N ARG A 19 3.19 22.10 27.75
CA ARG A 19 2.40 21.11 28.48
C ARG A 19 1.65 20.20 27.54
N ALA A 20 1.25 19.03 28.02
CA ALA A 20 0.33 18.17 27.29
C ALA A 20 -1.00 18.90 27.07
N SER A 21 -1.47 18.95 25.82
CA SER A 21 -2.59 19.81 25.42
C SER A 21 -3.58 19.07 24.55
N SER A 22 -4.86 19.46 24.60
CA SER A 22 -5.89 18.86 23.74
C SER A 22 -5.73 19.32 22.28
N VAL A 23 -6.39 18.63 21.35
CA VAL A 23 -6.41 19.05 19.92
C VAL A 23 -6.91 20.49 19.77
N SER A 24 -7.94 20.87 20.55
CA SER A 24 -8.50 22.22 20.52
C SER A 24 -7.49 23.27 20.96
N ASP A 25 -6.73 23.01 22.04
CA ASP A 25 -5.73 23.94 22.56
C ASP A 25 -4.55 24.10 21.59
N ILE A 26 -4.11 22.99 20.98
CA ILE A 26 -3.04 23.00 19.98
C ILE A 26 -3.48 23.79 18.74
N TYR A 27 -4.72 23.57 18.27
CA TYR A 27 -5.29 24.34 17.18
C TYR A 27 -5.33 25.84 17.48
N ASN A 28 -5.83 26.22 18.67
CA ASN A 28 -5.93 27.63 19.07
C ASN A 28 -4.54 28.29 19.09
N ALA A 29 -3.52 27.61 19.64
CA ALA A 29 -2.15 28.11 19.64
C ALA A 29 -1.58 28.29 18.21
N ILE A 30 -1.89 27.38 17.27
CA ILE A 30 -1.43 27.51 15.88
C ILE A 30 -1.99 28.79 15.24
N ILE A 31 -3.26 29.11 15.49
CA ILE A 31 -3.91 30.31 14.96
C ILE A 31 -3.39 31.58 15.65
N GLU A 32 -3.34 31.57 16.98
CA GLU A 32 -2.92 32.72 17.80
C GLU A 32 -1.51 33.17 17.45
N TYR A 33 -0.57 32.22 17.34
CA TYR A 33 0.83 32.49 17.03
C TYR A 33 1.13 32.49 15.51
N LYS A 34 0.12 32.39 14.66
CA LYS A 34 0.23 32.41 13.18
C LYS A 34 1.26 31.39 12.65
N LEU A 35 1.23 30.18 13.19
CA LEU A 35 2.21 29.12 12.88
C LEU A 35 1.89 28.39 11.57
N TYR A 36 0.61 28.38 11.17
CA TYR A 36 0.08 27.77 9.95
C TYR A 36 -1.30 28.33 9.61
N GLU A 37 -1.64 28.39 8.33
CA GLU A 37 -2.97 28.78 7.85
C GLU A 37 -3.72 27.56 7.30
N PHE A 38 -4.88 27.25 7.87
CA PHE A 38 -5.68 26.10 7.46
C PHE A 38 -6.65 26.48 6.33
N GLY A 39 -6.58 25.77 5.20
CA GLY A 39 -7.59 25.84 4.12
C GLY A 39 -8.68 24.77 4.19
N ALA A 40 -8.67 23.94 5.24
CA ALA A 40 -9.60 22.82 5.38
C ALA A 40 -10.96 23.26 5.95
N ARG A 41 -12.03 22.58 5.54
CA ARG A 41 -13.39 22.80 6.06
C ARG A 41 -13.51 22.50 7.56
N ASP A 42 -12.73 21.56 8.06
CA ASP A 42 -12.60 21.25 9.49
C ASP A 42 -11.13 21.19 9.92
N PRO A 43 -10.55 22.32 10.34
CA PRO A 43 -9.15 22.40 10.75
C PRO A 43 -8.78 21.54 11.96
N LYS A 44 -9.69 21.34 12.92
CA LYS A 44 -9.39 20.59 14.16
C LYS A 44 -9.20 19.11 13.88
N SER A 45 -10.03 18.52 13.02
CA SER A 45 -9.86 17.14 12.58
C SER A 45 -8.56 16.95 11.80
N VAL A 46 -8.15 17.93 10.99
CA VAL A 46 -6.86 17.88 10.29
C VAL A 46 -5.69 17.90 11.28
N VAL A 47 -5.76 18.70 12.35
CA VAL A 47 -4.76 18.69 13.43
C VAL A 47 -4.77 17.35 14.16
N ARG A 48 -5.95 16.82 14.52
CA ARG A 48 -6.09 15.49 15.16
C ARG A 48 -5.42 14.41 14.32
N ILE A 49 -5.80 14.29 13.04
CA ILE A 49 -5.24 13.31 12.10
C ILE A 49 -3.72 13.49 11.98
N THR A 50 -3.22 14.72 11.95
CA THR A 50 -1.78 14.98 11.86
C THR A 50 -1.05 14.54 13.13
N LEU A 51 -1.59 14.87 14.31
CA LEU A 51 -1.04 14.44 15.59
C LEU A 51 -1.05 12.91 15.72
N GLU A 52 -2.17 12.27 15.36
CA GLU A 52 -2.32 10.82 15.38
C GLU A 52 -1.35 10.12 14.43
N ARG A 53 -1.16 10.64 13.20
CA ARG A 53 -0.17 10.12 12.23
C ARG A 53 1.28 10.18 12.73
N HIS A 54 1.59 11.10 13.64
CA HIS A 54 2.94 11.30 14.20
C HIS A 54 3.05 10.89 15.68
N CYS A 55 2.06 10.16 16.20
CA CYS A 55 2.02 9.64 17.57
C CYS A 55 2.66 8.27 17.71
N ILE A 56 3.26 8.02 18.87
CA ILE A 56 3.89 6.73 19.19
C ILE A 56 2.91 5.65 19.69
N ASN A 57 1.75 6.05 20.22
CA ASN A 57 0.80 5.20 20.96
C ASN A 57 -0.50 4.85 20.18
N LYS A 58 -0.52 4.93 18.84
CA LYS A 58 -1.67 4.47 18.05
C LYS A 58 -1.27 3.67 16.80
N THR A 59 -2.08 2.69 16.47
CA THR A 59 -2.02 1.68 15.39
C THR A 59 -1.62 2.29 14.05
N ILE A 60 -0.38 2.08 13.57
CA ILE A 60 0.01 0.99 12.66
C ILE A 60 -0.73 1.05 11.32
N GLY A 61 -0.66 2.20 10.68
CA GLY A 61 -0.88 2.36 9.25
C GLY A 61 0.11 3.40 8.77
N VAL A 62 1.08 2.98 7.97
CA VAL A 62 2.19 3.78 7.42
C VAL A 62 3.35 3.98 8.40
N MET A 63 4.42 3.21 8.15
CA MET A 63 5.79 3.60 8.43
C MET A 63 6.02 5.05 7.99
N HIS A 64 5.96 6.00 8.92
CA HIS A 64 6.52 7.33 8.73
C HIS A 64 7.74 7.49 9.64
N GLN A 65 8.84 7.97 9.06
CA GLN A 65 10.19 7.88 9.62
C GLN A 65 10.42 8.75 10.87
N LYS A 66 9.46 9.60 11.29
CA LYS A 66 9.63 10.49 12.46
C LYS A 66 8.35 10.60 13.29
N ARG A 67 8.42 10.06 14.51
CA ARG A 67 7.40 10.19 15.58
C ARG A 67 7.81 11.36 16.49
N PHE A 68 6.87 12.24 16.80
CA PHE A 68 7.15 13.46 17.58
C PHE A 68 6.25 13.60 18.82
N PHE A 69 5.11 12.92 18.82
CA PHE A 69 4.06 13.12 19.81
C PHE A 69 3.75 11.83 20.60
N LYS A 70 3.25 12.01 21.82
CA LYS A 70 2.64 10.96 22.65
C LYS A 70 1.24 11.39 23.05
N LYS A 71 0.23 10.58 22.75
CA LYS A 71 -1.14 10.74 23.29
C LYS A 71 -1.17 10.16 24.71
N LEU A 72 -1.62 10.96 25.67
CA LEU A 72 -1.86 10.58 27.05
C LEU A 72 -3.24 9.91 27.18
N ASN A 73 -3.45 9.21 28.28
CA ASN A 73 -4.70 8.46 28.55
C ASN A 73 -5.94 9.36 28.64
N ASP A 74 -5.74 10.65 28.91
CA ASP A 74 -6.79 11.67 28.98
C ASP A 74 -7.06 12.36 27.61
N GLY A 75 -6.45 11.86 26.53
CA GLY A 75 -6.64 12.39 25.18
C GLY A 75 -5.75 13.58 24.80
N ARG A 76 -4.87 14.05 25.71
CA ARG A 76 -3.94 15.16 25.43
C ARG A 76 -2.68 14.67 24.70
N TYR A 77 -2.03 15.57 23.97
CA TYR A 77 -0.80 15.30 23.22
C TYR A 77 0.38 16.02 23.84
N ALA A 78 1.50 15.32 24.00
CA ALA A 78 2.76 15.85 24.50
C ALA A 78 3.91 15.64 23.51
N LEU A 79 4.91 16.52 23.53
CA LEU A 79 6.16 16.34 22.78
C LEU A 79 7.08 15.34 23.47
N MET A 80 7.72 14.48 22.68
CA MET A 80 8.66 13.48 23.20
C MET A 80 9.89 14.11 23.87
N SER A 81 10.32 15.31 23.45
CA SER A 81 11.46 16.03 24.02
C SER A 81 11.24 16.51 25.46
N ASN A 82 9.99 16.73 25.87
CA ASN A 82 9.66 17.36 27.16
C ASN A 82 9.38 16.34 28.27
N ILE A 83 9.47 15.04 27.98
CA ILE A 83 9.19 13.96 28.94
C ILE A 83 10.30 13.82 30.01
N LYS A 84 11.41 14.58 29.92
CA LYS A 84 12.48 14.57 30.92
C LYS A 84 12.25 15.43 32.18
N SER A 85 11.13 16.15 32.31
CA SER A 85 10.94 17.08 33.45
C SER A 85 9.57 17.05 34.15
N GLU A 86 8.87 15.91 34.17
CA GLU A 86 7.64 15.72 34.97
C GLU A 86 7.58 14.32 35.62
N SER A 87 8.71 13.81 36.11
CA SER A 87 8.81 12.47 36.72
C SER A 87 8.62 12.42 38.25
N GLU A 88 7.95 13.41 38.87
CA GLU A 88 7.68 13.35 40.32
C GLU A 88 6.31 13.93 40.66
N CYS A 89 5.24 13.15 40.47
CA CYS A 89 4.17 12.97 41.47
C CYS A 89 3.08 11.98 41.01
N VAL A 90 3.10 10.79 41.63
CA VAL A 90 1.95 9.89 41.95
C VAL A 90 1.04 9.49 40.77
N LEU A 91 1.15 8.29 40.19
CA LEU A 91 0.72 7.01 40.77
C LEU A 91 1.63 5.85 40.31
N ASN A 92 2.11 5.09 41.28
CA ASN A 92 2.79 3.80 41.12
C ASN A 92 1.76 2.66 41.01
N GLU A 93 2.21 1.58 40.35
CA GLU A 93 1.63 0.22 40.26
C GLU A 93 0.56 -0.02 39.18
N ASN A 94 1.04 -0.20 37.93
CA ASN A 94 0.50 -1.08 36.84
C ASN A 94 1.02 -0.72 35.43
N LYS A 95 2.09 0.09 35.30
CA LYS A 95 2.63 0.50 33.98
C LYS A 95 3.40 -0.59 33.22
N ASN A 96 3.85 -1.66 33.87
CA ASN A 96 4.69 -2.66 33.19
C ASN A 96 3.88 -3.56 32.24
N ASN A 97 2.62 -3.86 32.53
CA ASN A 97 1.87 -4.86 31.78
C ASN A 97 1.25 -4.29 30.47
N THR A 98 0.74 -3.06 30.51
CA THR A 98 0.09 -2.45 29.34
C THR A 98 1.11 -2.06 28.26
N ASP A 99 2.24 -1.47 28.65
CA ASP A 99 3.33 -1.12 27.72
C ASP A 99 3.90 -2.38 27.04
N ASP A 100 3.93 -3.51 27.74
CA ASP A 100 4.38 -4.80 27.17
C ASP A 100 3.37 -5.37 26.18
N VAL A 101 2.06 -5.31 26.46
CA VAL A 101 1.02 -5.73 25.51
C VAL A 101 1.06 -4.90 24.22
N TYR A 102 1.20 -3.57 24.31
CA TYR A 102 1.33 -2.73 23.11
C TYR A 102 2.60 -3.04 22.30
N ARG A 103 3.72 -3.35 22.97
CA ARG A 103 4.95 -3.79 22.31
C ARG A 103 4.74 -5.11 21.58
N SER A 104 4.09 -6.10 22.21
CA SER A 104 3.78 -7.39 21.60
C SER A 104 2.86 -7.23 20.39
N ILE A 105 1.86 -6.35 20.46
CA ILE A 105 0.99 -6.05 19.32
C ILE A 105 1.80 -5.45 18.17
N LEU A 106 2.65 -4.45 18.44
CA LEU A 106 3.53 -3.86 17.43
C LEU A 106 4.46 -4.90 16.78
N GLU A 107 4.98 -5.81 17.58
CA GLU A 107 5.80 -6.94 17.12
C GLU A 107 5.00 -7.88 16.21
N LEU A 108 3.78 -8.26 16.58
CA LEU A 108 2.89 -9.08 15.75
C LEU A 108 2.66 -8.47 14.37
N TYR A 109 2.38 -7.17 14.29
CA TYR A 109 2.22 -6.49 13.00
C TYR A 109 3.51 -6.47 12.17
N SER A 110 4.66 -6.23 12.81
CA SER A 110 5.96 -6.27 12.15
C SER A 110 6.25 -7.67 11.58
N LEU A 111 5.99 -8.71 12.37
CA LEU A 111 6.15 -10.10 11.97
C LEU A 111 5.20 -10.49 10.83
N ALA A 112 3.94 -10.05 10.88
CA ALA A 112 2.98 -10.27 9.80
C ALA A 112 3.43 -9.60 8.48
N SER A 113 4.01 -8.39 8.55
CA SER A 113 4.58 -7.73 7.38
C SER A 113 5.77 -8.52 6.82
N LEU A 114 6.70 -8.95 7.68
CA LEU A 114 7.86 -9.74 7.27
C LEU A 114 7.44 -11.09 6.67
N GLN A 115 6.42 -11.73 7.25
CA GLN A 115 5.84 -12.95 6.71
C GLN A 115 5.23 -12.72 5.33
N LYS A 116 4.50 -11.61 5.12
CA LYS A 116 3.96 -11.24 3.81
C LYS A 116 5.09 -11.10 2.78
N ASP A 117 6.18 -10.41 3.13
CA ASP A 117 7.32 -10.23 2.23
C ASP A 117 8.04 -11.56 1.92
N ARG A 118 8.13 -12.46 2.90
CA ARG A 118 8.66 -13.81 2.68
C ARG A 118 7.77 -14.61 1.73
N LEU A 119 6.46 -14.58 1.94
CA LEU A 119 5.48 -15.27 1.11
C LEU A 119 5.53 -14.78 -0.34
N LYS A 120 5.70 -13.46 -0.57
CA LYS A 120 5.89 -12.93 -1.92
C LYS A 120 7.07 -13.58 -2.64
N LYS A 121 8.21 -13.68 -1.96
CA LYS A 121 9.41 -14.31 -2.52
C LYS A 121 9.16 -15.79 -2.84
N GLU A 122 8.53 -16.52 -1.93
CA GLU A 122 8.16 -17.93 -2.12
C GLU A 122 7.26 -18.11 -3.36
N ILE A 123 6.24 -17.24 -3.52
CA ILE A 123 5.35 -17.24 -4.69
C ILE A 123 6.15 -16.99 -5.98
N ILE A 124 7.00 -15.97 -6.01
CA ILE A 124 7.76 -15.61 -7.22
C ILE A 124 8.75 -16.73 -7.60
N GLU A 125 9.43 -17.33 -6.62
CA GLU A 125 10.34 -18.46 -6.83
C GLU A 125 9.59 -19.68 -7.39
N TYR A 126 8.43 -20.00 -6.82
CA TYR A 126 7.56 -21.07 -7.33
C TYR A 126 7.19 -20.82 -8.80
N LEU A 127 6.74 -19.60 -9.14
CA LEU A 127 6.36 -19.24 -10.52
C LEU A 127 7.54 -19.32 -11.50
N ARG A 128 8.76 -18.98 -11.06
CA ARG A 128 9.98 -19.10 -11.88
C ARG A 128 10.38 -20.56 -12.12
N GLY A 129 10.05 -21.45 -11.19
CA GLY A 129 10.28 -22.89 -11.27
C GLY A 129 9.35 -23.62 -12.24
N LEU A 130 8.25 -22.99 -12.67
CA LEU A 130 7.37 -23.54 -13.69
C LEU A 130 8.06 -23.65 -15.06
N THR A 131 7.54 -24.53 -15.93
CA THR A 131 7.83 -24.44 -17.37
C THR A 131 7.10 -23.23 -17.99
N ALA A 132 7.52 -22.80 -19.18
CA ALA A 132 6.85 -21.70 -19.89
C ALA A 132 5.36 -22.00 -20.13
N GLU A 133 5.03 -23.24 -20.51
CA GLU A 133 3.66 -23.67 -20.78
C GLU A 133 2.80 -23.70 -19.51
N GLN A 134 3.37 -24.19 -18.40
CA GLN A 134 2.69 -24.16 -17.10
C GLN A 134 2.46 -22.71 -16.62
N PHE A 135 3.38 -21.79 -16.93
CA PHE A 135 3.20 -20.39 -16.59
C PHE A 135 2.09 -19.73 -17.42
N GLU A 136 2.00 -20.03 -18.72
CA GLU A 136 0.87 -19.58 -19.56
C GLU A 136 -0.48 -20.06 -19.02
N ASP A 137 -0.57 -21.35 -18.66
CA ASP A 137 -1.81 -21.91 -18.09
C ASP A 137 -2.11 -21.34 -16.70
N PHE A 138 -1.08 -21.12 -15.87
CA PHE A 138 -1.21 -20.40 -14.61
C PHE A 138 -1.78 -19.00 -14.83
N CYS A 139 -1.25 -18.22 -15.77
CA CYS A 139 -1.73 -16.87 -16.08
C CYS A 139 -3.20 -16.88 -16.52
N ARG A 140 -3.61 -17.87 -17.32
CA ARG A 140 -5.03 -18.08 -17.68
C ARG A 140 -5.89 -18.29 -16.43
N ILE A 141 -5.50 -19.22 -15.55
CA ILE A 141 -6.24 -19.52 -14.31
C ILE A 141 -6.27 -18.31 -13.37
N PHE A 142 -5.15 -17.61 -13.24
CA PHE A 142 -5.01 -16.39 -12.45
C PHE A 142 -6.01 -15.33 -12.91
N LEU A 143 -6.07 -15.04 -14.21
CA LEU A 143 -6.99 -14.04 -14.77
C LEU A 143 -8.46 -14.43 -14.58
N ILE A 144 -8.81 -15.71 -14.74
CA ILE A 144 -10.16 -16.21 -14.44
C ILE A 144 -10.51 -15.93 -12.97
N LYS A 145 -9.62 -16.30 -12.03
CA LYS A 145 -9.83 -16.04 -10.60
C LYS A 145 -9.86 -14.56 -10.25
N TYR A 146 -9.17 -13.72 -11.03
CA TYR A 146 -9.19 -12.27 -10.88
C TYR A 146 -10.50 -11.64 -11.38
N GLY A 147 -11.27 -12.36 -12.21
CA GLY A 147 -12.60 -11.94 -12.69
C GLY A 147 -12.70 -11.73 -14.20
N PHE A 148 -11.70 -12.14 -14.98
CA PHE A 148 -11.79 -12.15 -16.44
C PHE A 148 -12.65 -13.33 -16.92
N LEU A 149 -13.27 -13.17 -18.08
CA LEU A 149 -14.23 -14.11 -18.64
C LEU A 149 -13.66 -14.78 -19.89
N GLU A 150 -14.09 -16.00 -20.16
CA GLU A 150 -13.78 -16.73 -21.39
C GLU A 150 -12.29 -16.85 -21.74
N MET A 151 -11.41 -16.86 -20.73
CA MET A 151 -9.97 -16.95 -20.95
C MET A 151 -9.56 -18.31 -21.52
N LYS A 152 -8.86 -18.32 -22.66
CA LYS A 152 -8.41 -19.52 -23.39
C LYS A 152 -6.97 -19.37 -23.84
N LEU A 153 -6.23 -20.48 -23.84
CA LEU A 153 -4.91 -20.56 -24.48
C LEU A 153 -5.08 -20.43 -26.00
N THR A 154 -4.18 -19.69 -26.64
CA THR A 154 -4.10 -19.59 -28.11
C THR A 154 -3.32 -20.76 -28.71
N LYS A 155 -3.42 -20.95 -30.02
CA LYS A 155 -2.68 -22.01 -30.71
C LYS A 155 -1.24 -21.55 -30.93
N ARG A 156 -0.27 -22.39 -30.55
CA ARG A 156 1.16 -22.10 -30.74
C ARG A 156 1.50 -21.82 -32.21
N GLY A 157 2.21 -20.72 -32.43
CA GLY A 157 2.94 -20.46 -33.67
C GLY A 157 2.26 -19.58 -34.72
N ARG A 158 1.02 -19.10 -34.51
CA ARG A 158 0.31 -18.30 -35.53
C ARG A 158 -0.10 -16.88 -35.10
N ASP A 159 -0.25 -16.62 -33.80
CA ASP A 159 -0.94 -15.41 -33.31
C ASP A 159 0.02 -14.33 -32.76
N GLY A 160 1.20 -14.15 -33.37
CA GLY A 160 2.09 -12.99 -33.17
C GLY A 160 2.77 -12.85 -31.80
N GLY A 161 2.26 -13.47 -30.74
CA GLY A 161 2.70 -13.26 -29.36
C GLY A 161 1.55 -13.26 -28.35
N VAL A 162 0.31 -13.53 -28.77
CA VAL A 162 -0.79 -13.75 -27.83
C VAL A 162 -0.73 -15.19 -27.33
N ASP A 163 -0.60 -15.40 -26.02
CA ASP A 163 -0.59 -16.73 -25.38
C ASP A 163 -1.96 -17.07 -24.78
N VAL A 164 -2.68 -16.07 -24.26
CA VAL A 164 -4.04 -16.20 -23.72
C VAL A 164 -4.90 -15.07 -24.26
N SER A 165 -6.16 -15.35 -24.58
CA SER A 165 -7.15 -14.33 -24.93
C SER A 165 -8.47 -14.57 -24.20
N GLY A 166 -9.27 -13.52 -24.05
CA GLY A 166 -10.58 -13.60 -23.41
C GLY A 166 -11.27 -12.24 -23.33
N LEU A 167 -12.12 -12.06 -22.32
CA LEU A 167 -12.95 -10.87 -22.15
C LEU A 167 -12.75 -10.23 -20.77
N LEU A 168 -12.60 -8.91 -20.74
CA LEU A 168 -12.68 -8.10 -19.53
C LEU A 168 -14.03 -7.38 -19.50
N ARG A 169 -14.78 -7.54 -18.40
CA ARG A 169 -16.05 -6.84 -18.18
C ARG A 169 -15.81 -5.52 -17.46
N VAL A 170 -16.24 -4.42 -18.07
CA VAL A 170 -16.19 -3.06 -17.49
C VAL A 170 -17.61 -2.49 -17.48
N GLY A 171 -18.26 -2.56 -16.31
CA GLY A 171 -19.68 -2.22 -16.18
C GLY A 171 -20.57 -3.12 -17.05
N LEU A 172 -21.24 -2.51 -18.02
CA LEU A 172 -22.10 -3.20 -18.98
C LEU A 172 -21.37 -3.64 -20.26
N ALA A 173 -20.13 -3.17 -20.47
CA ALA A 173 -19.36 -3.46 -21.67
C ALA A 173 -18.38 -4.62 -21.44
N SER A 174 -18.02 -5.31 -22.54
CA SER A 174 -16.96 -6.32 -22.57
C SER A 174 -15.91 -5.92 -23.60
N MET A 175 -14.65 -6.04 -23.22
CA MET A 175 -13.49 -5.75 -24.06
C MET A 175 -12.73 -7.05 -24.31
N ARG A 176 -12.30 -7.30 -25.55
CA ARG A 176 -11.39 -8.40 -25.87
C ARG A 176 -10.01 -8.06 -25.34
N VAL A 177 -9.45 -9.01 -24.59
CA VAL A 177 -8.12 -8.90 -24.02
C VAL A 177 -7.20 -9.94 -24.63
N ALA A 178 -5.98 -9.51 -24.91
CA ALA A 178 -4.87 -10.39 -25.29
C ALA A 178 -3.82 -10.36 -24.20
N VAL A 179 -3.20 -11.50 -23.94
CA VAL A 179 -2.23 -11.68 -22.86
C VAL A 179 -1.00 -12.38 -23.40
N GLN A 180 0.18 -11.80 -23.14
CA GLN A 180 1.47 -12.47 -23.31
C GLN A 180 2.05 -12.77 -21.93
N CYS A 181 2.52 -14.00 -21.75
CA CYS A 181 3.12 -14.51 -20.54
C CYS A 181 4.60 -14.84 -20.81
N LYS A 182 5.54 -14.19 -20.11
CA LYS A 182 6.98 -14.47 -20.23
C LYS A 182 7.58 -14.88 -18.89
N LYS A 183 7.94 -16.16 -18.78
CA LYS A 183 8.66 -16.67 -17.61
C LYS A 183 10.16 -16.45 -17.75
N TYR A 184 10.69 -15.43 -17.09
CA TYR A 184 12.11 -15.09 -17.08
C TYR A 184 12.71 -15.09 -15.66
N ALA A 185 14.04 -15.26 -15.61
CA ALA A 185 14.83 -15.07 -14.39
C ALA A 185 14.84 -13.59 -13.98
N ALA A 186 15.15 -13.31 -12.72
CA ALA A 186 15.04 -11.97 -12.12
C ALA A 186 15.92 -10.92 -12.84
N GLU A 187 17.06 -11.35 -13.35
CA GLU A 187 18.06 -10.55 -14.05
C GLU A 187 17.67 -10.24 -15.51
N ASN A 188 16.75 -11.01 -16.11
CA ASN A 188 16.35 -10.83 -17.50
C ASN A 188 15.09 -9.97 -17.60
N LYS A 189 15.29 -8.65 -17.71
CA LYS A 189 14.20 -7.66 -17.74
C LYS A 189 13.54 -7.59 -19.12
N ILE A 190 12.23 -7.34 -19.12
CA ILE A 190 11.46 -7.11 -20.34
C ILE A 190 11.68 -5.68 -20.83
N GLY A 191 12.22 -5.56 -22.04
CA GLY A 191 12.51 -4.28 -22.68
C GLY A 191 11.39 -3.76 -23.58
N ARG A 192 11.52 -2.50 -23.98
CA ARG A 192 10.58 -1.77 -24.86
C ARG A 192 10.23 -2.50 -26.16
N SER A 193 11.20 -3.16 -26.80
CA SER A 193 11.00 -3.86 -28.08
C SER A 193 9.93 -4.95 -27.97
N MET A 194 9.93 -5.71 -26.88
CA MET A 194 8.98 -6.80 -26.66
C MET A 194 7.56 -6.29 -26.44
N ILE A 195 7.40 -5.19 -25.69
CA ILE A 195 6.09 -4.53 -25.50
C ILE A 195 5.59 -3.93 -26.83
N SER A 196 6.50 -3.41 -27.66
CA SER A 196 6.14 -2.80 -28.94
C SER A 196 5.74 -3.86 -29.97
N ALA A 197 6.42 -5.00 -29.99
CA ALA A 197 6.07 -6.15 -30.82
C ALA A 197 4.67 -6.66 -30.45
N PHE A 198 4.47 -7.00 -29.16
CA PHE A 198 3.19 -7.49 -28.66
C PHE A 198 2.04 -6.52 -28.96
N ARG A 199 2.25 -5.21 -28.81
CA ARG A 199 1.25 -4.21 -29.20
C ARG A 199 0.91 -4.29 -30.69
N GLY A 200 1.91 -4.47 -31.55
CA GLY A 200 1.70 -4.65 -32.99
C GLY A 200 0.80 -5.84 -33.28
N ASP A 201 1.03 -6.96 -32.60
CA ASP A 201 0.29 -8.21 -32.80
C ASP A 201 -1.19 -8.11 -32.38
N ILE A 202 -1.51 -7.29 -31.38
CA ILE A 202 -2.88 -7.17 -30.85
C ILE A 202 -3.67 -6.00 -31.47
N THR A 203 -3.00 -5.10 -32.19
CA THR A 203 -3.63 -3.90 -32.75
C THR A 203 -4.66 -4.28 -33.82
N GLY A 204 -5.89 -3.79 -33.67
CA GLY A 204 -6.99 -4.04 -34.61
C GLY A 204 -7.87 -5.24 -34.24
N GLU A 205 -7.39 -6.14 -33.37
CA GLU A 205 -8.16 -7.31 -32.91
C GLU A 205 -8.60 -7.20 -31.46
N PHE A 206 -7.77 -6.62 -30.58
CA PHE A 206 -8.03 -6.52 -29.14
C PHE A 206 -8.08 -5.08 -28.67
N GLU A 207 -8.95 -4.79 -27.71
CA GLU A 207 -9.07 -3.44 -27.13
C GLU A 207 -8.07 -3.21 -25.97
N GLN A 208 -7.49 -4.27 -25.40
CA GLN A 208 -6.54 -4.18 -24.27
C GLN A 208 -5.51 -5.32 -24.30
N GLY A 209 -4.23 -4.97 -24.12
CA GLY A 209 -3.16 -5.94 -23.91
C GLY A 209 -2.80 -6.09 -22.42
N ILE A 210 -2.41 -7.29 -22.02
CA ILE A 210 -1.80 -7.56 -20.71
C ILE A 210 -0.49 -8.31 -20.94
N PHE A 211 0.60 -7.82 -20.36
CA PHE A 211 1.89 -8.50 -20.38
C PHE A 211 2.20 -8.95 -18.96
N ILE A 212 2.42 -10.25 -18.77
CA ILE A 212 2.71 -10.84 -17.46
C ILE A 212 4.10 -11.46 -17.50
N THR A 213 4.94 -11.17 -16.50
CA THR A 213 6.26 -11.79 -16.36
C THR A 213 6.61 -12.13 -14.93
N THR A 214 7.43 -13.16 -14.72
CA THR A 214 8.06 -13.48 -13.43
C THR A 214 9.32 -12.65 -13.14
N SER A 215 9.71 -11.79 -14.08
CA SER A 215 10.83 -10.85 -13.98
C SER A 215 10.31 -9.43 -13.70
N SER A 216 11.03 -8.41 -14.17
CA SER A 216 10.70 -6.99 -14.09
C SER A 216 10.79 -6.31 -15.46
N TYR A 217 10.23 -5.11 -15.58
CA TYR A 217 10.28 -4.30 -16.79
C TYR A 217 11.41 -3.27 -16.73
N THR A 218 11.98 -2.91 -17.88
CA THR A 218 12.86 -1.73 -17.97
C THR A 218 12.04 -0.44 -17.90
N LYS A 219 12.69 0.69 -17.61
CA LYS A 219 12.00 1.99 -17.55
C LYS A 219 11.35 2.34 -18.90
N GLU A 220 12.04 2.05 -19.99
CA GLU A 220 11.57 2.29 -21.35
C GLU A 220 10.36 1.42 -21.72
N ALA A 221 10.26 0.21 -21.14
CA ALA A 221 9.09 -0.65 -21.28
C ALA A 221 7.88 -0.09 -20.52
N LEU A 222 8.10 0.42 -19.30
CA LEU A 222 7.05 1.07 -18.51
C LEU A 222 6.53 2.34 -19.20
N GLU A 223 7.42 3.17 -19.75
CA GLU A 223 7.05 4.41 -20.45
C GLU A 223 6.20 4.16 -21.70
N ILE A 224 6.46 3.07 -22.43
CA ILE A 224 5.71 2.80 -23.67
C ILE A 224 4.37 2.12 -23.40
N SER A 225 4.12 1.57 -22.20
CA SER A 225 2.93 0.78 -21.85
C SER A 225 1.61 1.47 -22.19
N PHE A 226 1.53 2.78 -21.89
CA PHE A 226 0.43 3.67 -22.23
C PHE A 226 0.93 4.74 -23.22
N LYS A 227 0.59 4.54 -24.49
CA LYS A 227 0.87 5.53 -25.55
C LYS A 227 -0.46 6.01 -26.13
N PRO A 228 -0.67 7.33 -26.30
CA PRO A 228 -1.86 7.86 -26.95
C PRO A 228 -2.08 7.23 -28.34
N SER A 229 -3.34 6.97 -28.68
CA SER A 229 -3.76 6.40 -29.97
C SER A 229 -3.20 4.99 -30.25
N CYS A 230 -2.79 4.26 -29.22
CA CYS A 230 -2.34 2.88 -29.30
C CYS A 230 -3.15 2.00 -28.34
N VAL A 231 -3.23 0.70 -28.63
CA VAL A 231 -3.81 -0.26 -27.69
C VAL A 231 -3.00 -0.21 -26.38
N PRO A 232 -3.65 0.07 -25.23
CA PRO A 232 -2.98 0.09 -23.94
C PRO A 232 -2.47 -1.30 -23.58
N VAL A 233 -1.29 -1.37 -22.96
CA VAL A 233 -0.71 -2.64 -22.48
C VAL A 233 -0.47 -2.52 -20.98
N VAL A 234 -1.24 -3.26 -20.19
CA VAL A 234 -1.00 -3.37 -18.74
C VAL A 234 0.20 -4.28 -18.52
N LEU A 235 1.16 -3.83 -17.71
CA LEU A 235 2.36 -4.58 -17.39
C LEU A 235 2.23 -5.10 -15.96
N ILE A 236 2.32 -6.43 -15.80
CA ILE A 236 2.29 -7.12 -14.51
C ILE A 236 3.64 -7.84 -14.35
N ASP A 237 4.41 -7.43 -13.35
CA ASP A 237 5.69 -8.06 -13.01
C ASP A 237 5.54 -9.10 -11.88
N GLY A 238 6.63 -9.77 -11.52
CA GLY A 238 6.58 -10.84 -10.52
C GLY A 238 6.11 -10.36 -9.14
N GLU A 239 6.53 -9.16 -8.73
CA GLU A 239 6.15 -8.56 -7.45
C GLU A 239 4.66 -8.21 -7.43
N GLN A 240 4.15 -7.55 -8.48
CA GLN A 240 2.74 -7.22 -8.61
C GLN A 240 1.86 -8.47 -8.70
N LEU A 241 2.32 -9.50 -9.41
CA LEU A 241 1.62 -10.78 -9.50
C LEU A 241 1.48 -11.44 -8.12
N ALA A 242 2.55 -11.45 -7.32
CA ALA A 242 2.51 -11.96 -5.95
C ALA A 242 1.58 -11.14 -5.04
N ASP A 243 1.61 -9.80 -5.16
CA ASP A 243 0.69 -8.92 -4.46
C ASP A 243 -0.77 -9.24 -4.80
N PHE A 244 -1.11 -9.36 -6.09
CA PHE A 244 -2.46 -9.73 -6.51
C PHE A 244 -2.88 -11.10 -6.00
N MET A 245 -1.96 -12.08 -5.97
CA MET A 245 -2.24 -13.40 -5.42
C MET A 245 -2.58 -13.35 -3.94
N ILE A 246 -1.82 -12.57 -3.15
CA ILE A 246 -2.08 -12.42 -1.72
C ILE A 246 -3.39 -11.66 -1.49
N ASP A 247 -3.58 -10.53 -2.14
CA ASP A 247 -4.73 -9.64 -1.92
C ASP A 247 -6.05 -10.29 -2.36
N LYS A 248 -6.03 -11.04 -3.47
CA LYS A 248 -7.20 -11.78 -3.97
C LYS A 248 -7.29 -13.21 -3.44
N ARG A 249 -6.38 -13.63 -2.56
CA ARG A 249 -6.29 -14.97 -1.98
C ARG A 249 -6.24 -16.09 -3.04
N ILE A 250 -5.53 -15.85 -4.13
CA ILE A 250 -5.32 -16.83 -5.19
C ILE A 250 -4.16 -17.73 -4.76
N GLY A 251 -4.49 -18.93 -4.26
CA GLY A 251 -3.48 -19.88 -3.76
C GLY A 251 -2.85 -19.46 -2.43
N VAL A 252 -3.46 -18.51 -1.72
CA VAL A 252 -2.98 -17.99 -0.43
C VAL A 252 -4.09 -18.14 0.61
N GLN A 253 -3.76 -18.75 1.74
CA GLN A 253 -4.62 -18.78 2.93
C GLN A 253 -4.21 -17.67 3.89
N ARG A 254 -5.18 -17.14 4.64
CA ARG A 254 -4.92 -16.13 5.68
C ARG A 254 -5.69 -16.48 6.95
N GLU A 255 -5.07 -16.18 8.08
CA GLU A 255 -5.72 -16.19 9.39
C GLU A 255 -5.98 -14.74 9.82
N LEU A 256 -7.09 -14.51 10.52
CA LEU A 256 -7.46 -13.19 11.03
C LEU A 256 -7.23 -13.16 12.53
N ILE A 257 -6.47 -12.17 12.99
CA ILE A 257 -6.30 -11.87 14.42
C ILE A 257 -7.02 -10.54 14.67
N GLU A 258 -8.02 -10.57 15.56
CA GLU A 258 -8.74 -9.36 15.97
C GLU A 258 -8.06 -8.75 17.19
N ILE A 259 -7.76 -7.46 17.11
CA ILE A 259 -7.17 -6.68 18.20
C ILE A 259 -8.15 -5.57 18.51
N TYR A 260 -8.66 -5.58 19.75
CA TYR A 260 -9.65 -4.61 20.21
C TYR A 260 -8.95 -3.46 20.93
N ASP A 261 -9.30 -2.25 20.56
CA ASP A 261 -8.91 -1.03 21.25
C ASP A 261 -10.16 -0.21 21.57
N PHE A 262 -10.16 0.45 22.73
CA PHE A 262 -11.29 1.25 23.17
C PHE A 262 -11.01 2.73 22.93
N GLU A 263 -11.62 3.27 21.87
CA GLU A 263 -11.55 4.69 21.55
C GLU A 263 -12.81 5.42 22.03
N GLN A 264 -12.71 6.10 23.18
CA GLN A 264 -13.82 6.87 23.76
C GLN A 264 -14.36 7.97 22.83
N ASP A 265 -13.51 8.53 21.96
CA ASP A 265 -13.89 9.55 20.99
C ASP A 265 -14.93 9.01 19.99
N LEU A 266 -14.89 7.72 19.65
CA LEU A 266 -15.83 7.07 18.73
C LEU A 266 -17.23 6.82 19.34
N LEU A 267 -17.42 7.05 20.64
CA LEU A 267 -18.72 6.86 21.29
C LEU A 267 -19.74 7.96 20.96
N TRP A 268 -19.25 9.13 20.55
CA TRP A 268 -20.07 10.34 20.42
C TRP A 268 -20.00 10.96 19.01
N ASP A 269 -19.29 10.33 18.08
CA ASP A 269 -19.11 10.74 16.67
C ASP A 269 -20.21 10.15 15.76
#